data_AF-A0A966IY03-F1
#
_entry.id   AF-A0A966IY03-F1
#
_cell.length_a   1.000
_cell.length_b   1.000
_cell.length_c   1.000
_cell.angle_alpha   90.00
_cell.angle_beta   90.00
_cell.angle_gamma   90.00
#
_symmetry.space_group_name_H-M   'P 1'
#
loop_
_entity.id
_entity.type
_entity.pdbx_description
1 polymer ?
#
loop_
_entity_poly.entity_id
_entity_poly.type
_entity_poly.pdbx_seq_one_letter_code
_entity_poly.pdbx_strand_id
1 'polypeptide(L)'
;NYSIDESAYLLGYSKIKTFKNIHLPYLKNSIFLVIILLLIEIIKELPITLIMRPFNFDTFATTAYTYASQDLLEAAAAPAIILILISSAFILLTSKYILNEQS
;
A
#
# COMPACT_ATOMS: atom_id res chain seq x y z
N ASN A 1 17.54 -21.15 -2.32
CA ASN A 1 17.19 -20.61 -3.66
C ASN A 1 18.03 -21.16 -4.81
N TYR A 2 19.35 -21.35 -4.68
CA TYR A 2 20.18 -21.86 -5.79
C TYR A 2 19.80 -23.29 -6.27
N SER A 3 19.48 -24.19 -5.34
CA SER A 3 19.11 -25.58 -5.66
C SER A 3 17.78 -25.72 -6.41
N ILE A 4 16.84 -24.78 -6.24
CA ILE A 4 15.53 -24.80 -6.91
C ILE A 4 15.67 -24.36 -8.37
N ASP A 5 16.47 -23.34 -8.63
CA ASP A 5 16.75 -22.87 -10.00
C ASP A 5 17.56 -23.92 -10.78
N GLU A 6 18.55 -24.57 -10.17
CA GLU A 6 19.29 -25.69 -10.80
C GLU A 6 18.37 -26.89 -11.11
N SER A 7 17.49 -27.27 -10.18
CA SER A 7 16.54 -28.37 -10.38
C SER A 7 15.53 -28.07 -11.49
N ALA A 8 15.05 -26.83 -11.59
CA ALA A 8 14.16 -26.40 -12.67
C ALA A 8 14.85 -26.40 -14.03
N TYR A 9 16.14 -26.01 -14.08
CA TYR A 9 16.95 -26.05 -15.30
C TYR A 9 17.20 -27.49 -15.77
N LEU A 10 17.48 -28.41 -14.85
CA LEU A 10 17.64 -29.85 -15.13
C LEU A 10 16.34 -30.51 -15.66
N LEU A 11 15.17 -29.97 -15.30
CA LEU A 11 13.86 -30.39 -15.78
C LEU A 11 13.43 -29.71 -17.11
N GLY A 12 14.31 -28.93 -17.75
CA GLY A 12 14.05 -28.29 -19.05
C GLY A 12 13.20 -27.01 -18.99
N TYR A 13 13.05 -26.40 -17.82
CA TYR A 13 12.33 -25.13 -17.69
C TYR A 13 13.23 -23.95 -18.07
N SER A 14 12.74 -23.07 -18.96
CA SER A 14 13.38 -21.78 -19.29
C SER A 14 13.37 -20.85 -18.07
N LYS A 15 14.40 -19.98 -17.93
CA LYS A 15 14.55 -19.01 -16.83
C LYS A 15 13.29 -18.18 -16.57
N ILE A 16 12.56 -17.82 -17.64
CA ILE A 16 11.30 -17.06 -17.56
C ILE A 16 10.18 -17.90 -16.92
N LYS A 17 10.14 -19.21 -17.20
CA LYS A 17 9.15 -20.15 -16.67
C LYS A 17 9.41 -20.45 -15.19
N THR A 18 10.68 -20.57 -14.79
CA THR A 18 11.09 -20.68 -13.38
C THR A 18 10.77 -19.41 -12.60
N PHE A 19 11.10 -18.23 -13.15
CA PHE A 19 10.75 -16.94 -12.55
C PHE A 19 9.23 -16.79 -12.33
N LYS A 20 8.43 -17.06 -13.36
CA LYS A 20 6.97 -16.89 -13.30
C LYS A 20 6.27 -17.92 -12.40
N ASN A 21 6.75 -19.17 -12.38
CA ASN A 21 6.05 -20.26 -11.68
C ASN A 21 6.56 -20.53 -10.27
N ILE A 22 7.76 -20.08 -9.92
CA ILE A 22 8.36 -20.33 -8.60
C ILE A 22 8.51 -19.01 -7.85
N HIS A 23 9.25 -18.05 -8.42
CA HIS A 23 9.55 -16.79 -7.74
C HIS A 23 8.33 -15.87 -7.64
N LEU A 24 7.53 -15.75 -8.70
CA LEU A 24 6.34 -14.89 -8.71
C LEU A 24 5.28 -15.29 -7.66
N PRO A 25 4.84 -16.56 -7.53
CA PRO A 25 3.89 -16.95 -6.49
C PRO A 25 4.49 -16.88 -5.08
N TYR A 26 5.80 -17.12 -4.93
CA TYR A 26 6.49 -16.94 -3.65
C TYR A 26 6.52 -15.48 -3.19
N LEU A 27 6.65 -14.55 -4.14
CA LEU A 27 6.61 -13.11 -3.87
C LEU A 27 5.19 -12.54 -3.80
N LYS A 28 4.15 -13.32 -4.08
CA LYS A 28 2.77 -12.83 -4.18
C LYS A 28 2.29 -12.15 -2.90
N ASN A 29 2.65 -12.69 -1.74
CA ASN A 29 2.27 -12.08 -0.46
C ASN A 29 3.06 -10.80 -0.20
N SER A 30 4.38 -10.78 -0.46
CA SER A 30 5.18 -9.55 -0.39
C SER A 30 4.66 -8.45 -1.34
N ILE A 31 4.25 -8.82 -2.56
CA ILE A 31 3.67 -7.89 -3.53
C ILE A 31 2.35 -7.33 -3.01
N PHE A 32 1.49 -8.16 -2.42
CA PHE A 32 0.22 -7.72 -1.83
C PHE A 32 0.45 -6.69 -0.71
N LEU A 33 1.43 -6.92 0.15
CA LEU A 33 1.80 -5.99 1.21
C LEU A 33 2.36 -4.67 0.65
N VAL A 34 3.25 -4.75 -0.34
CA VAL A 34 3.81 -3.56 -1.02
C VAL A 34 2.71 -2.75 -1.70
N ILE A 35 1.71 -3.40 -2.31
CA ILE A 35 0.54 -2.73 -2.91
C ILE A 35 -0.29 -2.01 -1.84
N ILE A 36 -0.56 -2.65 -0.70
CA ILE A 36 -1.29 -2.01 0.39
C ILE A 36 -0.53 -0.79 0.92
N LEU A 37 0.78 -0.93 1.14
CA LEU A 37 1.62 0.18 1.61
C LEU A 37 1.66 1.33 0.59
N LEU A 38 1.80 1.03 -0.70
CA LEU A 38 1.71 2.03 -1.77
C LEU A 38 0.35 2.72 -1.81
N LEU A 39 -0.76 2.00 -1.61
CA LEU A 39 -2.09 2.60 -1.54
C LEU A 39 -2.22 3.58 -0.36
N ILE A 40 -1.68 3.22 0.81
CA ILE A 40 -1.65 4.11 1.98
C ILE A 40 -0.82 5.37 1.66
N GLU A 41 0.32 5.21 1.00
CA GLU A 41 1.18 6.33 0.63
C GLU A 41 0.48 7.25 -0.38
N ILE A 42 -0.19 6.68 -1.40
CA ILE A 42 -0.97 7.43 -2.39
C ILE A 42 -2.13 8.20 -1.74
N ILE A 43 -2.79 7.63 -0.73
CA ILE A 43 -3.86 8.31 0.02
C ILE A 43 -3.30 9.51 0.82
N LYS A 44 -2.04 9.43 1.26
CA LYS A 44 -1.37 10.48 2.05
C LYS A 44 -0.60 11.49 1.19
N GLU A 45 -0.30 11.15 -0.06
CA GLU A 45 0.30 11.99 -1.10
C GLU A 45 -0.70 13.05 -1.59
N LEU A 46 -0.96 14.00 -0.69
CA LEU A 46 -1.73 15.24 -0.89
C LEU A 46 -1.42 16.00 -2.22
N PRO A 47 -0.17 16.05 -2.74
CA PRO A 47 0.14 16.81 -3.96
C PRO A 47 -0.43 16.21 -5.25
N ILE A 48 -0.40 14.88 -5.42
CA ILE A 48 -0.95 14.22 -6.61
C ILE A 48 -2.47 14.36 -6.66
N THR A 49 -3.14 14.27 -5.50
CA THR A 49 -4.59 14.46 -5.39
C THR A 49 -5.00 15.90 -5.69
N LEU A 50 -4.17 16.89 -5.35
CA LEU A 50 -4.37 18.31 -5.70
C LEU A 50 -4.24 18.56 -7.21
N ILE A 51 -3.31 17.89 -7.90
CA ILE A 51 -3.04 18.06 -9.35
C ILE A 51 -4.08 17.32 -10.21
N MET A 52 -4.55 16.14 -9.80
CA MET A 52 -5.57 15.36 -10.51
C MET A 52 -7.02 15.71 -10.13
N ARG A 53 -7.24 16.68 -9.25
CA ARG A 53 -8.57 17.00 -8.69
C ARG A 53 -9.56 17.43 -9.80
N PRO A 54 -10.67 16.70 -10.04
CA PRO A 54 -11.82 17.24 -10.74
C PRO A 54 -12.58 18.25 -9.85
N PHE A 55 -13.19 19.28 -10.44
CA PHE A 55 -13.93 20.31 -9.70
C PHE A 55 -15.01 19.72 -8.77
N ASN A 56 -15.14 20.26 -7.55
CA ASN A 56 -16.15 19.93 -6.53
C ASN A 56 -16.05 18.57 -5.81
N PHE A 57 -14.87 17.93 -5.73
CA PHE A 57 -14.69 16.76 -4.87
C PHE A 57 -13.66 17.02 -3.76
N ASP A 58 -14.16 17.12 -2.53
CA ASP A 58 -13.33 17.21 -1.34
C ASP A 58 -13.15 15.82 -0.71
N THR A 59 -11.91 15.45 -0.40
CA THR A 59 -11.58 14.26 0.38
C THR A 59 -11.26 14.66 1.82
N PHE A 60 -11.29 13.73 2.76
CA PHE A 60 -10.90 14.02 4.16
C PHE A 60 -9.51 14.70 4.25
N ALA A 61 -8.59 14.37 3.34
CA ALA A 61 -7.27 15.01 3.27
C ALA A 61 -7.34 16.47 2.79
N THR A 62 -8.14 16.77 1.77
CA THR A 62 -8.30 18.16 1.29
C THR A 62 -9.06 19.00 2.30
N THR A 63 -10.09 18.46 2.94
CA THR A 63 -10.85 19.14 4.01
C THR A 63 -9.96 19.47 5.22
N ALA A 64 -9.15 18.51 5.69
CA ALA A 64 -8.19 18.76 6.78
C ALA A 64 -7.19 19.87 6.42
N TYR A 65 -6.64 19.81 5.20
CA TYR A 65 -5.68 20.80 4.69
C TYR A 65 -6.31 22.20 4.57
N THR A 66 -7.53 22.28 4.06
CA THR A 66 -8.26 23.53 3.88
C THR A 66 -8.61 24.19 5.23
N TYR A 67 -9.02 23.42 6.24
CA TYR A 67 -9.27 23.97 7.58
C TYR A 67 -7.97 24.38 8.28
N ALA A 68 -6.90 23.59 8.15
CA ALA A 68 -5.59 23.95 8.70
C ALA A 68 -5.03 25.23 8.05
N SER A 69 -5.22 25.39 6.73
CA SER A 69 -4.77 26.57 5.98
C SER A 69 -5.59 27.83 6.30
N GLN A 70 -6.76 27.68 6.91
CA GLN A 70 -7.60 28.77 7.43
C GLN A 70 -7.36 29.03 8.92
N ASP A 71 -6.30 28.46 9.51
CA ASP A 71 -6.00 28.49 10.96
C ASP A 71 -7.11 27.90 11.86
N LEU A 72 -8.07 27.17 11.28
CA LEU A 72 -9.16 26.50 11.99
C LEU A 72 -8.73 25.10 12.45
N LEU A 73 -7.77 25.04 13.36
CA LEU A 73 -7.18 23.79 13.84
C LEU A 73 -8.21 22.85 14.49
N GLU A 74 -9.20 23.40 15.20
CA GLU A 74 -10.27 22.59 15.81
C GLU A 74 -11.12 21.86 14.75
N ALA A 75 -11.44 22.54 13.65
CA ALA A 75 -12.19 21.95 12.54
C ALA A 75 -11.34 20.98 11.71
N ALA A 76 -10.02 21.21 11.62
CA ALA A 76 -9.07 20.31 10.95
C ALA A 76 -8.83 19.01 11.73
N ALA A 77 -9.02 19.02 13.05
CA ALA A 77 -8.78 17.85 13.90
C ALA A 77 -9.68 16.66 13.54
N ALA A 78 -10.97 16.90 13.29
CA ALA A 78 -11.93 15.84 12.97
C ALA A 78 -11.54 15.03 11.70
N PRO A 79 -11.31 15.63 10.52
CA PRO A 79 -10.89 14.89 9.33
C PRO A 79 -9.49 14.28 9.48
N ALA A 80 -8.57 14.92 10.23
CA ALA A 80 -7.25 14.36 10.49
C ALA A 80 -7.32 13.07 11.31
N ILE A 81 -8.14 13.02 12.36
CA ILE A 81 -8.33 11.82 13.19
C ILE A 81 -8.91 10.67 12.34
N ILE A 82 -9.87 10.94 11.47
CA ILE A 82 -10.45 9.94 10.57
C ILE A 82 -9.36 9.32 9.67
N LEU A 83 -8.49 10.14 9.09
CA LEU A 83 -7.37 9.66 8.27
C LEU A 83 -6.38 8.80 9.06
N ILE A 84 -6.09 9.19 10.31
CA ILE A 84 -5.22 8.42 11.20
C ILE A 84 -5.84 7.06 11.53
N LEU A 85 -7.14 7.01 11.84
CA LEU A 85 -7.85 5.77 12.15
C LEU A 85 -7.86 4.81 10.95
N ILE A 86 -8.16 5.31 9.75
CA ILE A 86 -8.14 4.51 8.51
C ILE A 86 -6.72 3.98 8.27
N SER A 87 -5.72 4.85 8.34
CA SER A 87 -4.32 4.45 8.14
C SER A 87 -3.86 3.40 9.15
N SER A 88 -4.22 3.59 10.42
CA SER A 88 -3.89 2.67 11.51
C SER A 88 -4.55 1.30 11.29
N ALA A 89 -5.83 1.27 10.90
CA ALA A 89 -6.53 0.04 10.59
C ALA A 89 -5.85 -0.76 9.45
N PHE A 90 -5.45 -0.07 8.37
CA PHE A 90 -4.72 -0.69 7.27
C PHE A 90 -3.36 -1.25 7.69
N ILE A 91 -2.60 -0.50 8.50
CA ILE A 91 -1.30 -0.95 9.02
C ILE A 91 -1.48 -2.18 9.92
N LEU A 92 -2.47 -2.17 10.81
CA LEU A 92 -2.74 -3.30 11.71
C LEU A 92 -3.17 -4.54 10.93
N LEU A 93 -4.03 -4.39 9.91
CA LEU A 93 -4.44 -5.48 9.04
C LEU A 93 -3.25 -6.10 8.29
N THR A 94 -2.37 -5.24 7.75
CA THR A 94 -1.14 -5.63 7.06
C THR A 94 -0.18 -6.36 8.01
N SER A 95 0.04 -5.80 9.21
CA SER A 95 0.89 -6.40 10.24
C SER A 95 0.37 -7.77 10.69
N LYS A 96 -0.95 -7.91 10.89
CA LYS A 96 -1.57 -9.19 11.26
C LYS A 96 -1.41 -10.24 10.17
N TYR A 97 -1.51 -9.83 8.90
CA TYR A 97 -1.34 -10.73 7.75
C TYR A 97 0.11 -11.22 7.63
N ILE A 98 1.10 -10.33 7.84
CA ILE A 98 2.53 -10.69 7.86
C ILE A 98 2.84 -11.70 8.98
N LEU A 99 2.33 -11.45 10.18
CA LEU A 99 2.60 -12.30 11.35
C LEU A 99 1.96 -13.69 11.21
N ASN A 100 0.81 -13.77 10.55
CA ASN A 100 0.11 -15.04 10.32
C ASN A 100 0.73 -15.88 9.20
N GLU A 101 1.62 -15.30 8.38
CA GLU A 101 2.34 -16.01 7.31
C GLU A 101 3.61 -16.71 7.81
N GLN A 102 4.05 -16.43 9.05
CA GLN A 102 5.25 -17.01 9.67
C GLN A 102 4.97 -18.11 10.72
N SER A 103 3.69 -18.50 10.94
CA SER A 103 3.29 -19.69 11.71
C SER A 103 2.77 -20.78 10.79
#